data_AF-A0A381XK83-F1
#
_entry.id   AF-A0A381XK83-F1
#
_cell.length_a   1.000
_cell.length_b   1.000
_cell.length_c   1.000
_cell.angle_alpha   90.00
_cell.angle_beta   90.00
_cell.angle_gamma   90.00
#
_symmetry.space_group_name_H-M   'P 1'
#
loop_
_entity.id
_entity.type
_entity.pdbx_description
1 polymer ?
#
loop_
_entity_poly.entity_id
_entity_poly.type
_entity_poly.pdbx_seq_one_letter_code
_entity_poly.pdbx_strand_id
1 'polypeptide(L)'
;MSIGIFLIISIFTFFLMKLVVKEHTMSMYHALDIKTRNLAHSALGRGIFQFSNFRNITPQSGQLNNGDYEISYDGVNDEDSDPLPYSHYTMLKSEAEISDSYRTTRI
;
A
#
# COMPACT_ATOMS: atom_id res chain seq x y z
N MET A 1 -37.38 30.44 -25.75
CA MET A 1 -37.04 29.02 -25.49
C MET A 1 -35.55 28.75 -25.22
N SER A 2 -34.59 29.61 -25.61
CA SER A 2 -33.15 29.34 -25.43
C SER A 2 -32.64 29.48 -23.98
N ILE A 3 -33.14 30.45 -23.21
CA ILE A 3 -32.62 30.76 -21.86
C ILE A 3 -32.84 29.63 -20.84
N GLY A 4 -33.94 28.88 -20.96
CA GLY A 4 -34.28 27.78 -20.05
C GLY A 4 -33.36 26.56 -20.26
N ILE A 5 -33.07 26.22 -21.52
CA ILE A 5 -32.10 25.17 -21.86
C ILE A 5 -30.72 25.55 -21.35
N PHE A 6 -30.31 26.82 -21.53
CA PHE A 6 -29.02 27.29 -21.03
C PHE A 6 -28.89 27.13 -19.51
N LEU A 7 -29.89 27.55 -18.75
CA LEU A 7 -29.92 27.39 -17.30
C LEU A 7 -29.81 25.93 -16.85
N ILE A 8 -30.57 25.03 -17.49
CA ILE A 8 -30.56 23.60 -17.16
C ILE A 8 -29.17 23.00 -17.43
N ILE A 9 -28.57 23.32 -18.58
CA ILE A 9 -27.23 22.83 -18.92
C ILE A 9 -26.19 23.39 -17.93
N SER A 10 -26.24 24.68 -17.59
CA SER A 10 -25.30 25.29 -16.63
C SER A 10 -25.36 24.64 -15.24
N ILE A 11 -26.56 24.31 -14.76
CA ILE A 11 -26.73 23.61 -13.49
C ILE A 11 -26.18 22.18 -13.60
N PHE A 12 -26.50 21.47 -14.67
CA PHE A 12 -26.05 20.09 -14.89
C PHE A 12 -24.52 20.01 -15.03
N THR A 13 -23.90 20.92 -15.77
CA THR A 13 -22.43 20.96 -15.92
C THR A 13 -21.72 21.23 -14.60
N PHE A 14 -22.28 22.06 -13.72
CA PHE A 14 -21.73 22.26 -12.38
C PHE A 14 -21.75 20.97 -11.54
N PHE A 15 -22.86 20.22 -11.57
CA PHE A 15 -22.94 18.92 -10.89
C PHE A 15 -21.98 17.90 -11.48
N LEU A 16 -21.87 17.86 -12.80
CA LEU A 16 -20.98 16.94 -13.50
C LEU A 16 -19.51 17.24 -13.18
N MET A 17 -19.12 18.51 -13.12
CA MET A 17 -17.78 18.91 -12.69
C MET A 17 -17.46 18.42 -11.27
N LYS A 18 -18.41 18.55 -10.33
CA LYS A 18 -18.22 18.04 -8.96
C LYS A 18 -18.06 16.51 -8.92
N LEU A 19 -18.84 15.80 -9.72
CA LEU A 19 -18.76 14.34 -9.82
C LEU A 19 -17.39 13.92 -10.37
N VAL A 20 -16.94 14.55 -11.46
CA VAL A 20 -15.64 14.25 -12.09
C VAL A 20 -14.47 14.48 -11.13
N VAL A 21 -14.46 15.60 -10.39
CA VAL A 21 -13.41 15.88 -9.40
C VAL A 21 -13.40 14.82 -8.29
N LYS A 22 -14.58 14.38 -7.83
CA LYS A 22 -14.69 13.33 -6.81
C LYS A 22 -14.17 11.98 -7.32
N GLU A 23 -14.55 11.58 -8.54
CA GLU A 23 -14.06 10.33 -9.13
C GLU A 23 -12.55 10.36 -9.38
N HIS A 24 -12.02 11.49 -9.86
CA HIS A 24 -10.59 11.66 -10.09
C HIS A 24 -9.79 11.52 -8.78
N THR A 25 -10.22 12.17 -7.71
CA THR A 25 -9.55 12.06 -6.40
C THR A 25 -9.61 10.64 -5.86
N MET A 26 -10.77 9.97 -5.94
CA MET A 26 -10.91 8.56 -5.52
C MET A 26 -10.00 7.63 -6.34
N SER A 27 -9.95 7.80 -7.66
CA SER A 27 -9.06 7.05 -8.54
C SER A 27 -7.58 7.24 -8.18
N MET A 28 -7.19 8.48 -7.86
CA MET A 28 -5.82 8.79 -7.45
C MET A 28 -5.44 8.10 -6.13
N TYR A 29 -6.34 8.08 -5.14
CA TYR A 29 -6.12 7.34 -3.89
C TYR A 29 -6.01 5.83 -4.13
N HIS A 30 -6.84 5.26 -5.01
CA HIS A 30 -6.71 3.85 -5.39
C HIS A 30 -5.38 3.55 -6.08
N ALA A 31 -4.91 4.43 -6.96
CA ALA A 31 -3.61 4.27 -7.60
C ALA A 31 -2.45 4.36 -6.59
N LEU A 32 -2.54 5.28 -5.63
CA LEU A 32 -1.56 5.42 -4.53
C LEU A 32 -1.52 4.15 -3.67
N ASP A 33 -2.69 3.60 -3.35
CA ASP A 33 -2.83 2.37 -2.58
C ASP A 33 -2.16 1.17 -3.26
N ILE A 34 -2.39 1.01 -4.56
CA ILE A 34 -1.77 -0.05 -5.37
C ILE A 34 -0.25 0.11 -5.39
N LYS A 35 0.27 1.33 -5.55
CA LYS A 35 1.71 1.60 -5.51
C LYS A 35 2.32 1.22 -4.16
N THR A 36 1.67 1.59 -3.07
CA THR A 36 2.12 1.26 -1.71
C THR A 36 2.11 -0.25 -1.48
N ARG A 37 1.07 -0.95 -1.94
CA ARG A 37 1.00 -2.42 -1.86
C ARG A 37 2.13 -3.08 -2.67
N ASN A 38 2.40 -2.58 -3.87
CA ASN A 38 3.50 -3.08 -4.70
C ASN A 38 4.86 -2.84 -4.05
N LEU A 39 5.03 -1.71 -3.34
CA LEU A 39 6.22 -1.41 -2.56
C LEU A 39 6.39 -2.43 -1.41
N ALA A 40 5.34 -2.68 -0.63
CA ALA A 40 5.36 -3.69 0.44
C ALA A 40 5.72 -5.09 -0.10
N HIS A 41 5.15 -5.50 -1.22
CA HIS A 41 5.51 -6.79 -1.86
C HIS A 41 6.95 -6.82 -2.37
N SER A 42 7.46 -5.71 -2.92
CA SER A 42 8.84 -5.62 -3.39
C SER A 42 9.84 -5.70 -2.24
N ALA A 43 9.56 -5.01 -1.12
CA ALA A 43 10.32 -5.11 0.11
C ALA A 43 10.28 -6.53 0.69
N LEU A 44 9.11 -7.16 0.69
CA LEU A 44 8.95 -8.56 1.12
C LEU A 44 9.79 -9.52 0.26
N GLY A 45 9.79 -9.36 -1.07
CA GLY A 45 10.65 -10.13 -1.97
C GLY A 45 12.15 -9.93 -1.69
N ARG A 46 12.57 -8.71 -1.35
CA ARG A 46 13.95 -8.45 -0.88
C ARG A 46 14.24 -9.17 0.43
N GLY A 47 13.30 -9.18 1.38
CA GLY A 47 13.43 -9.89 2.65
C GLY A 47 13.61 -11.40 2.46
N ILE A 48 12.78 -12.02 1.62
CA ILE A 48 12.91 -13.44 1.26
C ILE A 48 14.31 -13.74 0.70
N PHE A 49 14.79 -12.93 -0.25
CA PHE A 49 16.09 -13.14 -0.89
C PHE A 49 17.26 -12.99 0.11
N GLN A 50 17.17 -12.07 1.06
CA GLN A 50 18.18 -11.92 2.10
C GLN A 50 18.16 -13.10 3.08
N PHE A 51 16.96 -13.49 3.53
CA PHE A 51 16.78 -14.63 4.41
C PHE A 51 17.29 -15.94 3.78
N SER A 52 17.02 -16.17 2.50
CA SER A 52 17.46 -17.39 1.80
C SER A 52 18.98 -17.50 1.68
N ASN A 53 19.69 -16.38 1.49
CA ASN A 53 21.14 -16.38 1.31
C ASN A 53 21.91 -16.43 2.64
N PHE A 54 21.45 -15.70 3.66
CA PHE A 54 22.24 -15.46 4.87
C PHE A 54 21.57 -15.96 6.15
N ARG A 55 20.31 -16.44 6.10
CA ARG A 55 19.43 -16.65 7.27
C ARG A 55 19.47 -15.45 8.24
N ASN A 56 19.67 -14.27 7.69
CA ASN A 56 19.87 -13.06 8.47
C ASN A 56 18.51 -12.46 8.79
N ILE A 57 18.18 -12.42 10.08
CA ILE A 57 16.93 -11.88 10.63
C ILE A 57 17.05 -10.41 11.05
N THR A 58 18.09 -9.71 10.56
CA THR A 58 18.29 -8.30 10.89
C THR A 58 17.22 -7.45 10.19
N PRO A 59 16.49 -6.58 10.91
CA PRO A 59 15.54 -5.65 10.30
C PRO A 59 16.24 -4.72 9.30
N GLN A 60 15.56 -4.37 8.21
CA GLN A 60 16.12 -3.51 7.16
C GLN A 60 15.09 -2.47 6.74
N SER A 61 15.50 -1.22 6.66
CA SER A 61 14.70 -0.13 6.10
C SER A 61 15.31 0.40 4.81
N GLY A 62 14.50 1.05 3.99
CA GLY A 62 14.98 1.72 2.80
C GLY A 62 13.91 2.55 2.11
N GLN A 63 14.32 3.18 1.01
CA GLN A 63 13.45 4.02 0.18
C GLN A 63 13.40 3.51 -1.25
N LEU A 64 12.20 3.49 -1.83
CA LEU A 64 11.98 3.15 -3.23
C LEU A 64 10.74 3.89 -3.76
N ASN A 65 10.86 4.56 -4.91
CA ASN A 65 9.77 5.29 -5.57
C ASN A 65 9.04 6.29 -4.64
N ASN A 66 9.81 7.09 -3.88
CA ASN A 66 9.29 8.08 -2.93
C ASN A 66 8.46 7.46 -1.79
N GLY A 67 8.59 6.16 -1.57
CA GLY A 67 8.03 5.45 -0.43
C GLY A 67 9.11 4.91 0.47
N ASP A 68 8.80 4.87 1.76
CA ASP A 68 9.59 4.23 2.78
C ASP A 68 9.10 2.79 2.97
N TYR A 69 10.02 1.88 3.25
CA TYR A 69 9.68 0.51 3.61
C TYR A 69 10.57 0.00 4.73
N GLU A 70 10.03 -0.94 5.51
CA GLU A 70 10.72 -1.64 6.58
C GLU A 70 10.43 -3.14 6.51
N ILE A 71 11.47 -3.93 6.71
CA ILE A 71 11.43 -5.40 6.73
C ILE A 71 11.83 -5.83 8.13
N SER A 72 11.01 -6.66 8.76
CA SER A 72 11.26 -7.24 10.08
C SER A 72 10.98 -8.74 10.07
N TYR A 73 11.60 -9.45 11.00
CA TYR A 73 11.49 -10.89 11.14
C TYR A 73 11.10 -11.23 12.58
N ASP A 74 10.10 -12.08 12.77
CA ASP A 74 9.76 -12.70 14.05
C ASP A 74 10.05 -14.20 13.96
N GLY A 75 10.84 -14.73 14.89
CA GLY A 75 11.17 -16.16 14.95
C GLY A 75 10.36 -16.91 16.00
N VAL A 76 9.41 -16.25 16.65
CA VAL A 76 8.68 -16.76 17.82
C VAL A 76 7.18 -16.75 17.56
N ASN A 77 6.63 -15.68 17.00
CA ASN A 77 5.19 -15.50 16.85
C ASN A 77 4.75 -15.34 15.40
N ASP A 78 3.48 -15.64 15.15
CA ASP A 78 2.77 -15.38 13.90
C ASP A 78 2.10 -13.98 13.89
N GLU A 79 1.24 -13.73 12.89
CA GLU A 79 0.52 -12.47 12.74
C GLU A 79 -0.47 -12.15 13.86
N ASP A 80 -0.96 -13.16 14.57
CA ASP A 80 -1.95 -13.05 15.65
C ASP A 80 -1.27 -13.08 17.04
N SER A 81 0.06 -13.06 17.07
CA SER A 81 0.89 -13.19 18.28
C SER A 81 0.83 -14.57 18.93
N ASP A 82 0.40 -15.60 18.18
CA ASP A 82 0.46 -16.98 18.61
C ASP A 82 1.85 -17.59 18.30
N PRO A 83 2.33 -18.57 19.07
CA PRO A 83 3.63 -19.17 18.83
C PRO A 83 3.70 -19.89 17.48
N LEU A 84 4.80 -19.71 16.75
CA LEU A 84 5.02 -20.39 15.49
C LEU A 84 4.97 -21.92 15.68
N PRO A 85 4.35 -22.67 14.75
CA PRO A 85 4.15 -24.11 14.89
C PRO A 85 5.46 -24.91 14.88
N TYR A 86 6.54 -24.35 14.33
CA TYR A 86 7.86 -24.99 14.28
C TYR A 86 8.99 -24.01 14.56
N SER A 87 10.03 -24.48 15.26
CA SER A 87 11.19 -23.68 15.68
C SER A 87 12.11 -23.22 14.55
N HIS A 88 11.94 -23.73 13.33
CA HIS A 88 12.73 -23.33 12.16
C HIS A 88 11.96 -22.39 11.23
N TYR A 89 10.72 -22.03 11.59
CA TYR A 89 9.95 -21.02 10.88
C TYR A 89 10.33 -19.64 11.38
N THR A 90 10.17 -18.66 10.51
CA THR A 90 10.25 -17.25 10.84
C THR A 90 9.16 -16.56 10.05
N MET A 91 8.42 -15.67 10.70
CA MET A 91 7.49 -14.77 10.08
C MET A 91 8.24 -13.57 9.53
N LEU A 92 8.01 -13.25 8.26
CA LEU A 92 8.57 -12.09 7.60
C LEU A 92 7.49 -11.03 7.44
N LYS A 93 7.74 -9.85 7.99
CA LYS A 93 6.85 -8.70 7.92
C LYS A 93 7.49 -7.60 7.08
N SER A 94 6.70 -7.05 6.16
CA SER A 94 7.06 -5.94 5.30
C SER A 94 6.05 -4.82 5.45
N GLU A 95 6.52 -3.64 5.86
CA GLU A 95 5.73 -2.42 6.02
C GLU A 95 6.18 -1.40 4.98
N ALA A 96 5.22 -0.71 4.36
CA ALA A 96 5.49 0.29 3.36
C ALA A 96 4.54 1.48 3.47
N GLU A 97 5.08 2.66 3.24
CA GLU A 97 4.39 3.94 3.32
C GLU A 97 4.71 4.78 2.09
N ILE A 98 3.67 5.30 1.43
CA ILE A 98 3.79 6.32 0.38
C ILE A 98 2.76 7.40 0.65
N SER A 99 3.23 8.58 1.07
CA SER A 99 2.37 9.71 1.45
C SER A 99 1.33 9.26 2.51
N ASP A 100 0.02 9.36 2.23
CA ASP A 100 -1.03 9.01 3.19
C ASP A 100 -1.49 7.54 3.09
N SER A 101 -0.75 6.70 2.35
CA SER A 101 -1.10 5.29 2.16
C SER A 101 -0.10 4.38 2.86
N TYR A 102 -0.63 3.52 3.73
CA TYR A 102 0.15 2.57 4.52
C TYR A 102 -0.29 1.13 4.19
N ARG A 103 0.68 0.25 3.97
CA ARG A 103 0.44 -1.18 3.69
C ARG A 103 1.42 -2.06 4.44
N THR A 104 0.89 -3.14 5.01
CA THR A 104 1.68 -4.21 5.61
C THR A 104 1.37 -5.53 4.91
N THR A 105 2.41 -6.28 4.57
CA THR A 105 2.32 -7.64 4.04
C THR A 105 3.18 -8.56 4.91
N ARG A 106 2.69 -9.77 5.19
CA ARG A 106 3.36 -10.77 6.03
C ARG A 106 3.33 -12.13 5.36
N ILE A 107 4.35 -12.96 5.60
CA ILE A 107 4.41 -14.38 5.18
C ILE A 107 5.14 -15.24 6.23
#